data_AF-A0A2D9SX33-F1
#
_entry.id   AF-A0A2D9SX33-F1
#
_cell.length_a   1.000
_cell.length_b   1.000
_cell.length_c   1.000
_cell.angle_alpha   90.00
_cell.angle_beta   90.00
_cell.angle_gamma   90.00
#
_symmetry.space_group_name_H-M   'P 1'
#
loop_
_entity.id
_entity.type
_entity.pdbx_description
1 polymer ?
#
loop_
_entity_poly.entity_id
_entity_poly.type
_entity_poly.pdbx_seq_one_letter_code
_entity_poly.pdbx_strand_id
1 'polypeptide(L)' 'MIWDELEAGSKVEAVDTFEVQMGMGAPTGSGKFNVENGDTGEVTVKRKAGKLQWLVIKWDRLGRTFNLNADQFDLIKPV' A
#
# COMPACT_ATOMS: atom_id res chain seq x y z
N MET A 1 -15.00 5.08 -2.09
CA MET A 1 -13.67 4.75 -2.65
C MET A 1 -13.09 3.68 -1.74
N ILE A 2 -12.23 2.77 -2.20
CA ILE A 2 -11.71 1.69 -1.33
C ILE A 2 -11.08 2.21 -0.03
N TRP A 3 -10.52 3.42 -0.09
CA TRP A 3 -10.01 4.16 1.06
C TRP A 3 -11.03 4.28 2.21
N ASP A 4 -12.31 4.47 1.92
CA ASP A 4 -13.37 4.64 2.92
C ASP A 4 -13.73 3.33 3.63
N GLU A 5 -13.39 2.18 3.02
CA GLU A 5 -13.71 0.83 3.51
C GLU A 5 -12.58 0.20 4.34
N LEU A 6 -11.36 0.73 4.25
CA LEU A 6 -10.19 0.23 4.95
C LEU A 6 -9.94 0.97 6.25
N GLU A 7 -9.40 0.33 7.27
CA GLU A 7 -8.91 0.95 8.49
C GLU A 7 -7.55 0.33 8.87
N ALA A 8 -6.84 0.91 9.84
CA ALA A 8 -5.66 0.24 10.38
C ALA A 8 -6.07 -1.12 10.97
N GLY A 9 -5.36 -2.19 10.57
CA GLY A 9 -5.68 -3.59 10.86
C GLY A 9 -6.49 -4.30 9.77
N SER A 10 -7.04 -3.58 8.78
CA SER A 10 -7.74 -4.21 7.66
C SER A 10 -6.81 -5.08 6.83
N LYS A 11 -7.29 -6.25 6.42
CA LYS A 11 -6.62 -7.12 5.45
C LYS A 11 -7.01 -6.72 4.03
N VAL A 12 -6.04 -6.79 3.14
CA VAL A 12 -6.22 -6.46 1.72
C VAL A 12 -5.53 -7.49 0.84
N GLU A 13 -6.00 -7.57 -0.40
CA GLU A 13 -5.42 -8.35 -1.48
C GLU A 13 -5.18 -7.43 -2.68
N ALA A 14 -4.02 -7.56 -3.31
CA ALA A 14 -3.71 -6.89 -4.57
C ALA A 14 -4.51 -7.52 -5.73
N VAL A 15 -5.24 -6.72 -6.48
CA VAL A 15 -6.02 -7.21 -7.65
C VAL A 15 -5.24 -7.14 -8.96
N ASP A 16 -4.09 -6.49 -8.97
CA ASP A 16 -3.16 -6.42 -10.09
C ASP A 16 -1.71 -6.28 -9.58
N THR A 17 -0.74 -6.36 -10.50
CA THR A 17 0.69 -6.16 -10.22
C THR A 17 1.06 -4.69 -10.33
N PHE A 18 1.73 -4.14 -9.32
CA PHE A 18 2.18 -2.75 -9.33
C PHE A 18 3.48 -2.52 -8.56
N GLU A 19 4.21 -1.48 -8.95
CA GLU A 19 5.46 -1.09 -8.31
C GLU A 19 5.18 -0.26 -7.04
N VAL A 20 5.81 -0.62 -5.94
CA VAL A 20 5.87 0.16 -4.70
C VAL A 20 7.30 0.61 -4.43
N GLN A 21 7.43 1.77 -3.81
CA GLN A 21 8.73 2.39 -3.53
C GLN A 21 8.86 2.66 -2.03
N MET A 22 10.09 2.53 -1.51
CA MET A 22 10.36 2.94 -0.13
C MET A 22 10.09 4.45 0.03
N GLY A 23 9.31 4.81 1.04
CA GLY A 23 8.93 6.20 1.34
C GLY A 23 10.11 7.09 1.74
N MET A 24 9.84 8.40 1.80
CA MET A 24 10.81 9.50 1.91
C MET A 24 11.97 9.24 2.90
N GLY A 25 13.19 9.20 2.36
CA GLY A 25 14.44 9.07 3.10
C GLY A 25 15.44 8.07 2.48
N ALA A 26 14.99 7.20 1.58
CA ALA A 26 15.88 6.29 0.85
C ALA A 26 16.62 7.05 -0.27
N PRO A 27 17.91 6.75 -0.52
CA PRO A 27 18.63 7.23 -1.70
C PRO A 27 17.82 7.00 -2.98
N THR A 28 17.81 7.98 -3.88
CA THR A 28 17.19 7.84 -5.21
C THR A 28 17.77 6.63 -5.93
N GLY A 29 16.92 5.63 -6.21
CA GLY A 29 17.31 4.38 -6.88
C GLY A 29 17.44 3.15 -5.97
N SER A 30 17.34 3.28 -4.64
CA SER A 30 17.34 2.13 -3.74
C SER A 30 15.92 1.72 -3.34
N GLY A 31 15.43 0.61 -3.92
CA GLY A 31 14.30 -0.16 -3.37
C GLY A 31 12.95 -0.01 -4.07
N LYS A 32 12.89 -0.24 -5.39
CA LYS A 32 11.65 -0.57 -6.09
C LYS A 32 11.30 -2.04 -5.83
N PHE A 33 10.05 -2.31 -5.46
CA PHE A 33 9.53 -3.65 -5.26
C PHE A 33 8.22 -3.79 -6.03
N ASN A 34 7.88 -5.00 -6.43
CA ASN A 34 6.59 -5.28 -7.05
C ASN A 34 5.69 -5.97 -6.04
N VAL A 35 4.48 -5.44 -5.88
CA VAL A 35 3.34 -6.19 -5.34
C VAL A 35 2.77 -6.96 -6.52
N GLU A 36 2.57 -8.26 -6.35
CA GLU A 36 2.05 -9.16 -7.38
C GLU A 36 0.54 -9.37 -7.18
N ASN A 37 -0.19 -9.68 -8.25
CA ASN A 37 -1.61 -10.01 -8.16
C ASN A 37 -1.83 -11.19 -7.19
N GLY A 38 -2.75 -11.02 -6.22
CA GLY A 38 -3.03 -11.98 -5.16
C GLY A 38 -2.15 -11.85 -3.93
N ASP A 39 -1.16 -10.95 -3.91
CA ASP A 39 -0.42 -10.65 -2.68
C ASP A 39 -1.38 -10.12 -1.60
N THR A 40 -1.21 -10.60 -0.37
CA THR A 40 -1.96 -10.14 0.79
C THR A 40 -1.15 -9.18 1.64
N GLY A 41 -1.86 -8.31 2.36
CA GLY A 41 -1.24 -7.42 3.32
C GLY A 41 -2.20 -6.91 4.38
N GLU A 42 -1.63 -6.17 5.32
CA GLU A 42 -2.38 -5.50 6.39
C GLU A 42 -2.12 -3.99 6.36
N VAL A 43 -3.19 -3.22 6.42
CA VAL A 43 -3.10 -1.76 6.55
C VAL A 43 -2.54 -1.43 7.93
N THR A 44 -1.35 -0.84 7.96
CA THR A 44 -0.68 -0.43 9.21
C THR A 44 -0.92 1.03 9.54
N VAL A 45 -1.15 1.88 8.52
CA VAL A 45 -1.45 3.30 8.70
C VAL A 45 -2.51 3.71 7.68
N LYS A 46 -3.56 4.38 8.15
CA LYS A 46 -4.51 5.15 7.34
C LYS A 46 -4.57 6.57 7.91
N ARG A 47 -4.12 7.56 7.15
CA ARG A 47 -4.16 8.98 7.58
C ARG A 47 -4.44 9.91 6.42
N LYS A 48 -5.26 10.93 6.66
CA LYS A 48 -5.54 12.01 5.70
C LYS A 48 -5.18 13.36 6.32
N ALA A 49 -4.43 14.19 5.60
CA ALA A 49 -4.16 15.59 5.96
C ALA A 49 -4.35 16.49 4.73
N GLY A 50 -5.49 17.18 4.67
CA GLY A 50 -5.88 17.93 3.48
C GLY A 50 -6.04 17.02 2.27
N LYS A 51 -5.20 17.24 1.23
CA LYS A 51 -5.15 16.43 0.02
C LYS A 51 -4.20 15.23 0.12
N LEU A 52 -3.37 15.17 1.16
CA LEU A 52 -2.44 14.05 1.36
C LEU A 52 -3.17 12.88 2.01
N GLN A 53 -3.00 11.70 1.41
CA GLN A 53 -3.54 10.43 1.88
C GLN A 53 -2.38 9.45 2.04
N TRP A 54 -2.21 8.90 3.24
CA TRP A 54 -1.25 7.85 3.55
C TRP A 54 -2.00 6.55 3.81
N LEU A 55 -1.82 5.57 2.91
CA LEU A 55 -2.26 4.20 3.11
C LEU A 55 -1.01 3.32 3.12
N VAL A 56 -0.56 2.94 4.31
CA VAL A 56 0.65 2.13 4.46
C VAL A 56 0.25 0.69 4.70
N ILE A 57 0.66 -0.21 3.81
CA ILE A 57 0.35 -1.63 3.87
C ILE A 57 1.63 -2.42 4.11
N LYS A 58 1.60 -3.32 5.09
CA LYS A 58 2.60 -4.38 5.26
C LYS A 58 2.21 -5.55 4.37
N TRP A 59 2.96 -5.77 3.30
CA TRP A 59 2.74 -6.91 2.40
C TRP A 59 3.40 -8.16 2.98
N ASP A 60 2.66 -9.26 3.03
CA ASP A 60 3.10 -10.49 3.68
C ASP A 60 4.31 -11.11 2.95
N ARG A 61 4.24 -11.20 1.61
CA ARG A 61 5.32 -11.74 0.78
C ARG A 61 6.59 -10.88 0.82
N LEU A 62 6.45 -9.55 0.78
CA LEU A 62 7.59 -8.63 0.82
C LEU A 62 8.14 -8.43 2.23
N GLY A 63 7.38 -8.80 3.27
CA GLY A 63 7.74 -8.64 4.68
C GLY A 63 7.96 -7.18 5.11
N ARG A 64 7.43 -6.21 4.35
CA ARG A 64 7.75 -4.78 4.47
C ARG A 64 6.52 -3.90 4.27
N THR A 65 6.59 -2.69 4.81
CA THR A 65 5.55 -1.67 4.70
C THR A 65 5.83 -0.69 3.58
N PHE A 66 4.81 -0.40 2.77
CA PHE A 66 4.90 0.60 1.70
C PHE A 66 3.69 1.52 1.74
N ASN A 67 3.92 2.81 1.53
CA ASN A 67 2.84 3.77 1.34
C ASN A 67 2.36 3.68 -0.10
N LEU A 68 1.06 3.47 -0.30
CA LEU A 68 0.45 3.51 -1.61
C LEU A 68 0.23 4.96 -2.06
N ASN A 69 0.40 5.18 -3.35
CA ASN A 69 -0.06 6.39 -4.01
C ASN A 69 -1.57 6.32 -4.25
N ALA A 70 -2.23 7.48 -4.43
CA ALA A 70 -3.68 7.54 -4.55
C ALA A 70 -4.22 6.76 -5.77
N ASP A 71 -3.47 6.70 -6.86
CA ASP A 71 -3.77 5.91 -8.07
C ASP A 71 -3.65 4.40 -7.84
N GLN A 72 -2.94 3.97 -6.80
CA GLN A 72 -2.77 2.56 -6.45
C GLN A 72 -3.87 2.04 -5.52
N PHE A 73 -4.73 2.92 -5.01
CA PHE A 73 -5.82 2.48 -4.12
C PHE A 73 -6.77 1.54 -4.87
N ASP A 74 -7.11 1.82 -6.12
CA ASP A 74 -8.00 0.96 -6.90
C ASP A 74 -7.36 -0.40 -7.30
N LEU A 75 -6.08 -0.63 -6.96
CA LEU A 75 -5.35 -1.88 -7.21
C LEU A 75 -5.38 -2.84 -6.01
N ILE A 76 -6.15 -2.53 -4.97
CA ILE A 76 -6.35 -3.38 -3.79
C ILE A 76 -7.84 -3.53 -3.48
N LYS A 77 -8.20 -4.64 -2.83
CA LYS A 77 -9.53 -4.88 -2.28
C LYS A 77 -9.45 -5.39 -0.83
N PRO A 78 -10.44 -5.11 0.03
CA PRO A 78 -10.61 -5.77 1.31
C PRO A 78 -10.71 -7.29 1.17
N VAL A 79 -10.21 -8.01 2.17
CA VAL A 79 -10.37 -9.46 2.35
C VAL A 79 -11.27 -9.75 3.52
#